data_AF-A0A015JPH7-F1
#
_entry.id   AF-A0A015JPH7-F1
#
_cell.length_a   1.000
_cell.length_b   1.000
_cell.length_c   1.000
_cell.angle_alpha   90.00
_cell.angle_beta   90.00
_cell.angle_gamma   90.00
#
_symmetry.space_group_name_H-M   'P 1'
#
loop_
_entity.id
_entity.type
_entity.pdbx_description
1 polymer ?
#
loop_
_entity_poly.entity_id
_entity_poly.type
_entity_poly.pdbx_seq_one_letter_code
_entity_poly.pdbx_strand_id
1 'polypeptide(L)'
;MSTLSNKLFKRNFKNWTSGDKKIDDFIQKVQINEPGFIIFEWIPYDQFYDIKEIEKGGFATVCSAMWKDGPLRYDYKNKKWKRSVDDIIALKFLHNSKDLSNKFVTNEFQNEIIVYSNKYSSNIIKKYGISQNSDTKDYIMVLQYASGGNVNNYMIKNREFLIGKI
;
A
#
# COMPACT_ATOMS: atom_id res chain seq x y z
N MET A 1 -3.74 17.77 -18.73
CA MET A 1 -2.47 17.36 -18.08
C MET A 1 -1.39 17.30 -19.14
N SER A 2 -0.19 17.86 -18.88
CA SER A 2 0.86 17.96 -19.90
C SER A 2 1.40 16.58 -20.26
N THR A 3 1.72 16.39 -21.54
CA THR A 3 2.36 15.20 -22.14
C THR A 3 3.66 14.76 -21.43
N LEU A 4 4.22 15.63 -20.58
CA LEU A 4 5.43 15.40 -19.80
C LEU A 4 5.25 14.43 -18.63
N SER A 5 4.12 14.49 -17.89
CA SER A 5 3.89 13.56 -16.77
C SER A 5 3.76 12.13 -17.29
N ASN A 6 2.97 11.92 -18.35
CA ASN A 6 2.81 10.62 -18.99
C ASN A 6 4.12 10.04 -19.56
N LYS A 7 5.03 10.88 -20.07
CA LYS A 7 6.35 10.41 -20.54
C LYS A 7 7.28 10.00 -19.41
N LEU A 8 7.26 10.70 -18.27
CA LEU A 8 8.08 10.39 -17.10
C LEU A 8 7.62 9.10 -16.40
N PHE A 9 6.31 8.89 -16.26
CA PHE A 9 5.75 7.64 -15.73
C PHE A 9 6.15 6.44 -16.60
N LYS A 10 6.03 6.56 -17.93
CA LYS A 10 6.36 5.50 -18.88
C LYS A 10 7.81 5.01 -18.83
N ARG A 11 8.76 5.89 -18.47
CA ARG A 11 10.20 5.55 -18.48
C ARG A 11 10.63 4.70 -17.28
N ASN A 12 9.90 4.77 -16.17
CA ASN A 12 10.26 4.06 -14.94
C ASN A 12 9.53 2.71 -14.77
N PHE A 13 8.58 2.36 -15.64
CA PHE A 13 7.86 1.08 -15.58
C PHE A 13 8.79 -0.14 -15.60
N LYS A 14 9.94 -0.06 -16.29
CA LYS A 14 10.92 -1.15 -16.31
C LYS A 14 11.57 -1.42 -14.94
N ASN A 15 11.56 -0.45 -14.04
CA ASN A 15 12.25 -0.55 -12.74
C ASN A 15 11.33 -1.09 -11.63
N TRP A 16 10.03 -1.27 -11.91
CA TRP A 16 9.02 -1.67 -10.92
C TRP A 16 8.24 -2.91 -11.35
N THR A 17 8.92 -3.82 -12.05
CA THR A 17 8.32 -5.09 -12.46
C THR A 17 8.41 -6.10 -11.33
N SER A 18 7.30 -6.79 -11.11
CA SER A 18 7.20 -7.96 -10.25
C SER A 18 7.73 -9.24 -10.91
N GLY A 19 7.95 -9.20 -12.23
CA GLY A 19 8.14 -10.39 -13.06
C GLY A 19 6.82 -11.08 -13.44
N ASP A 20 5.68 -10.70 -12.84
CA ASP A 20 4.35 -11.17 -13.22
C ASP A 20 3.63 -10.08 -14.03
N LYS A 21 3.38 -10.38 -15.32
CA LYS A 21 2.74 -9.46 -16.25
C LYS A 21 1.40 -8.94 -15.75
N LYS A 22 0.58 -9.78 -15.12
CA LYS A 22 -0.76 -9.37 -14.70
C LYS A 22 -0.68 -8.44 -13.46
N ILE A 23 0.31 -8.60 -12.57
CA ILE A 23 0.54 -7.64 -11.46
C ILE A 23 1.04 -6.32 -12.05
N ASP A 24 1.97 -6.38 -12.99
CA ASP A 24 2.55 -5.20 -13.62
C ASP A 24 1.50 -4.40 -14.39
N ASP A 25 0.58 -5.07 -15.10
CA ASP A 25 -0.55 -4.44 -15.78
C ASP A 25 -1.52 -3.79 -14.78
N PHE A 26 -1.74 -4.41 -13.62
CA PHE A 26 -2.56 -3.83 -12.56
C PHE A 26 -1.91 -2.58 -11.93
N ILE A 27 -0.61 -2.64 -11.60
CA ILE A 27 0.14 -1.49 -11.09
C ILE A 27 0.04 -0.31 -12.06
N GLN A 28 0.24 -0.56 -13.35
CA GLN A 28 0.10 0.47 -14.39
C GLN A 28 -1.32 1.06 -14.43
N LYS A 29 -2.36 0.22 -14.32
CA LYS A 29 -3.76 0.67 -14.26
C LYS A 29 -4.00 1.61 -13.08
N VAL A 30 -3.48 1.27 -11.89
CA VAL A 30 -3.59 2.14 -10.69
C VAL A 30 -2.87 3.46 -10.92
N GLN A 31 -1.62 3.42 -11.42
CA GLN A 31 -0.83 4.64 -11.68
C GLN A 31 -1.48 5.58 -12.71
N ILE A 32 -2.15 5.04 -13.73
CA ILE A 32 -2.86 5.83 -14.76
C ILE A 32 -4.13 6.46 -14.19
N ASN A 33 -4.91 5.70 -13.41
CA ASN A 33 -6.17 6.17 -12.85
C ASN A 33 -5.95 7.14 -11.68
N GLU A 34 -4.86 6.98 -10.94
CA GLU A 34 -4.54 7.74 -9.74
C GLU A 34 -3.16 8.41 -9.88
N PRO A 35 -3.04 9.43 -10.75
CA PRO A 35 -1.81 10.20 -10.86
C PRO A 35 -1.63 11.03 -9.58
N GLY A 36 -0.96 10.46 -8.60
CA GLY A 36 -0.67 11.04 -7.30
C GLY A 36 0.75 11.57 -7.18
N PHE A 37 1.02 12.23 -6.05
CA PHE A 37 2.37 12.68 -5.69
C PHE A 37 3.28 11.53 -5.23
N ILE A 38 2.70 10.39 -4.89
CA ILE A 38 3.37 9.18 -4.44
C ILE A 38 3.11 8.10 -5.49
N ILE A 39 4.15 7.38 -5.88
CA ILE A 39 4.02 6.25 -6.81
C ILE A 39 3.49 5.02 -6.07
N PHE A 40 2.51 4.36 -6.70
CA PHE A 40 2.13 2.99 -6.38
C PHE A 40 3.02 2.03 -7.17
N GLU A 41 3.83 1.19 -6.52
CA GLU A 41 4.83 0.34 -7.20
C GLU A 41 4.87 -1.11 -6.71
N TRP A 42 5.61 -1.95 -7.42
CA TRP A 42 6.07 -3.22 -6.87
C TRP A 42 7.25 -3.00 -5.94
N ILE A 43 7.21 -3.58 -4.75
CA ILE A 43 8.24 -3.42 -3.73
C ILE A 43 8.80 -4.82 -3.40
N PRO A 44 10.08 -5.08 -3.67
CA PRO A 44 10.73 -6.33 -3.27
C PRO A 44 10.59 -6.57 -1.75
N TYR A 45 10.29 -7.80 -1.34
CA TYR A 45 9.99 -8.10 0.08
C TYR A 45 11.19 -7.87 1.02
N ASP A 46 12.41 -8.02 0.50
CA ASP A 46 13.67 -7.75 1.21
C ASP A 46 13.90 -6.26 1.54
N GLN A 47 13.03 -5.37 1.05
CA GLN A 47 13.00 -3.96 1.42
C GLN A 47 12.42 -3.72 2.82
N PHE A 48 11.74 -4.71 3.40
CA PHE A 48 11.09 -4.59 4.69
C PHE A 48 11.91 -5.25 5.80
N TYR A 49 11.93 -4.61 6.97
CA TYR A 49 12.58 -5.12 8.18
C TYR A 49 11.81 -4.71 9.42
N ASP A 50 12.19 -5.26 10.58
CA ASP A 50 11.50 -5.07 11.86
C ASP A 50 9.98 -5.32 11.77
N ILE A 51 9.61 -6.38 11.06
CA ILE A 51 8.22 -6.76 10.82
C ILE A 51 7.60 -7.28 12.14
N LYS A 52 6.53 -6.65 12.61
CA LYS A 52 5.83 -7.00 13.85
C LYS A 52 4.34 -7.16 13.59
N GLU A 53 3.76 -8.29 13.99
CA GLU A 53 2.32 -8.51 13.90
C GLU A 53 1.56 -7.51 14.78
N ILE A 54 0.51 -6.89 14.24
CA ILE A 54 -0.39 -5.97 14.95
C ILE A 54 -1.73 -6.66 15.18
N GLU A 55 -2.27 -7.28 14.13
CA GLU A 55 -3.60 -7.88 14.15
C GLU A 55 -3.64 -9.06 13.17
N LYS A 56 -4.28 -10.14 13.59
CA LYS A 56 -4.49 -11.32 12.77
C LYS A 56 -5.98 -11.62 12.66
N GLY A 57 -6.50 -11.49 11.45
CA GLY A 57 -7.86 -11.89 11.10
C GLY A 57 -7.90 -13.23 10.38
N GLY A 58 -9.10 -13.70 10.04
CA GLY A 58 -9.28 -14.96 9.31
C GLY A 58 -8.73 -14.95 7.87
N PHE A 59 -8.67 -13.78 7.24
CA PHE A 59 -8.29 -13.63 5.82
C PHE A 59 -7.01 -12.83 5.60
N ALA A 60 -6.56 -12.09 6.62
CA ALA A 60 -5.39 -11.24 6.51
C ALA A 60 -4.70 -11.07 7.86
N THR A 61 -3.38 -10.87 7.81
CA THR A 61 -2.57 -10.41 8.94
C THR A 61 -2.05 -9.02 8.63
N VAL A 62 -2.15 -8.10 9.59
CA VAL A 62 -1.60 -6.75 9.50
C VAL A 62 -0.37 -6.68 10.39
N CYS A 63 0.75 -6.28 9.80
CA CYS A 63 2.01 -6.07 10.49
C CYS A 63 2.46 -4.61 10.35
N SER A 64 3.22 -4.10 11.32
CA SER A 64 4.08 -2.93 11.12
C SER A 64 5.41 -3.39 10.56
N ALA A 65 6.08 -2.53 9.79
CA ALA A 65 7.44 -2.78 9.32
C ALA A 65 8.16 -1.45 9.05
N MET A 66 9.49 -1.49 8.94
CA MET A 66 10.29 -0.41 8.39
C MET A 66 10.60 -0.69 6.92
N TRP A 67 10.64 0.34 6.07
CA TRP A 67 10.94 0.25 4.64
C TRP A 67 12.27 0.97 4.33
N LYS A 68 13.27 0.22 3.87
CA LYS A 68 14.64 0.73 3.60
C LYS A 68 14.67 1.94 2.68
N ASP A 69 14.04 1.84 1.52
CA ASP A 69 14.02 2.91 0.52
C ASP A 69 12.90 3.93 0.77
N GLY A 70 11.80 3.50 1.38
CA GLY A 70 10.61 4.33 1.57
C GLY A 70 9.89 4.71 0.27
N PRO A 71 8.74 5.43 0.36
CA PRO A 71 7.92 5.77 -0.79
C PRO A 71 8.60 6.74 -1.77
N LEU A 72 8.39 6.51 -3.07
CA LEU A 72 8.84 7.42 -4.12
C LEU A 72 7.84 8.58 -4.30
N ARG A 73 8.32 9.80 -4.13
CA ARG A 73 7.50 11.02 -4.20
C ARG A 73 8.04 12.02 -5.21
N TYR A 74 7.13 12.75 -5.85
CA TYR A 74 7.52 13.83 -6.77
C TYR A 74 7.76 15.14 -5.99
N ASP A 75 8.99 15.62 -6.03
CA ASP A 75 9.39 16.92 -5.47
C ASP A 75 9.16 18.00 -6.53
N TYR A 76 8.08 18.78 -6.41
CA TYR A 76 7.75 19.87 -7.35
C TYR A 76 8.79 20.98 -7.37
N LYS A 77 9.39 21.29 -6.23
CA LYS A 77 10.38 22.35 -6.10
C LYS A 77 11.61 22.02 -6.92
N ASN A 78 12.06 20.76 -6.84
CA ASN A 78 13.26 20.29 -7.54
C ASN A 78 12.94 19.55 -8.85
N LYS A 79 11.66 19.43 -9.22
CA LYS A 79 11.13 18.71 -10.40
C LYS A 79 11.75 17.31 -10.59
N LYS A 80 11.91 16.56 -9.50
CA LYS A 80 12.52 15.23 -9.50
C LYS A 80 11.82 14.27 -8.57
N TRP A 81 11.92 12.99 -8.86
CA TRP A 81 11.50 11.93 -7.96
C TRP A 81 12.53 11.78 -6.83
N LYS A 82 12.05 11.64 -5.59
CA LYS A 82 12.87 11.37 -4.41
C LYS A 82 12.23 10.28 -3.57
N ARG A 83 13.07 9.41 -3.04
CA ARG A 83 12.71 8.50 -1.96
C ARG A 83 12.65 9.30 -0.67
N SER A 84 11.58 9.16 0.08
CA SER A 84 11.48 9.67 1.44
C SER A 84 11.60 8.47 2.36
N VAL A 85 12.65 8.42 3.16
CA VAL A 85 12.75 7.42 4.22
C VAL A 85 11.76 7.86 5.28
N ASP A 86 10.57 7.24 5.28
CA ASP A 86 9.51 7.53 6.22
C ASP A 86 9.30 6.36 7.17
N ASP A 87 8.85 6.74 8.37
CA ASP A 87 8.44 5.91 9.50
C ASP A 87 7.56 4.72 9.11
N ILE A 88 7.57 3.76 10.02
CA ILE A 88 6.72 2.56 10.13
C ILE A 88 5.60 2.53 9.08
N ILE A 89 5.61 1.50 8.25
CA ILE A 89 4.53 1.19 7.30
C ILE A 89 3.63 0.08 7.85
N ALA A 90 2.44 -0.06 7.27
CA ALA A 90 1.59 -1.22 7.49
C ALA A 90 1.70 -2.19 6.31
N LEU A 91 1.94 -3.46 6.62
CA LEU A 91 1.94 -4.58 5.68
C LEU A 91 0.67 -5.42 5.93
N LYS A 92 -0.25 -5.44 4.97
CA LYS A 92 -1.42 -6.32 5.03
C LYS A 92 -1.16 -7.57 4.20
N PHE A 93 -0.81 -8.67 4.85
CA PHE A 93 -0.61 -9.99 4.25
C PHE A 93 -1.97 -10.62 3.98
N LEU A 94 -2.18 -11.11 2.75
CA LEU A 94 -3.40 -11.81 2.35
C LEU A 94 -3.15 -13.31 2.35
N HIS A 95 -3.78 -14.05 3.24
CA HIS A 95 -3.53 -15.48 3.36
C HIS A 95 -4.05 -16.26 2.15
N ASN A 96 -3.35 -17.35 1.81
CA ASN A 96 -3.69 -18.24 0.70
C ASN A 96 -3.71 -17.51 -0.65
N SER A 97 -2.89 -16.47 -0.81
CA SER A 97 -2.86 -15.68 -2.03
C SER A 97 -1.85 -16.17 -3.06
N LYS A 98 -1.05 -17.18 -2.73
CA LYS A 98 -0.10 -17.88 -3.61
C LYS A 98 -0.73 -18.45 -4.89
N ASP A 99 -1.90 -19.10 -4.79
CA ASP A 99 -2.64 -19.67 -5.93
C ASP A 99 -3.43 -18.61 -6.71
N LEU A 100 -3.45 -17.36 -6.23
CA LEU A 100 -4.17 -16.29 -6.89
C LEU A 100 -3.52 -15.89 -8.21
N SER A 101 -2.32 -16.30 -8.60
CA SER A 101 -1.82 -16.05 -9.97
C SER A 101 -2.70 -16.65 -11.08
N ASN A 102 -3.52 -17.66 -10.77
CA ASN A 102 -4.60 -18.18 -11.64
C ASN A 102 -5.98 -17.52 -11.37
N LYS A 103 -6.15 -16.86 -10.22
CA LYS A 103 -7.37 -16.22 -9.71
C LYS A 103 -7.13 -14.72 -9.43
N PHE A 104 -6.45 -14.05 -10.37
CA PHE A 104 -5.50 -12.93 -10.19
C PHE A 104 -5.69 -11.94 -9.06
N VAL A 105 -6.90 -11.53 -8.75
CA VAL A 105 -7.20 -10.58 -7.71
C VAL A 105 -8.68 -10.78 -7.46
N THR A 106 -9.12 -11.09 -6.24
CA THR A 106 -10.55 -10.94 -5.95
C THR A 106 -10.96 -9.53 -6.38
N ASN A 107 -12.14 -9.36 -6.99
CA ASN A 107 -12.72 -8.03 -7.17
C ASN A 107 -12.53 -7.22 -5.88
N GLU A 108 -12.63 -7.86 -4.72
CA GLU A 108 -12.35 -7.30 -3.40
C GLU A 108 -10.93 -6.73 -3.21
N PHE A 109 -9.83 -7.38 -3.58
CA PHE A 109 -8.48 -6.80 -3.41
C PHE A 109 -8.20 -5.67 -4.40
N GLN A 110 -8.63 -5.83 -5.66
CA GLN A 110 -8.56 -4.75 -6.65
C GLN A 110 -9.42 -3.57 -6.20
N ASN A 111 -10.64 -3.85 -5.72
CA ASN A 111 -11.55 -2.85 -5.19
C ASN A 111 -10.98 -2.23 -3.91
N GLU A 112 -10.34 -2.97 -3.02
CA GLU A 112 -9.71 -2.38 -1.83
C GLU A 112 -8.60 -1.40 -2.24
N ILE A 113 -7.87 -1.70 -3.31
CA ILE A 113 -6.86 -0.78 -3.89
C ILE A 113 -7.50 0.39 -4.66
N ILE A 114 -8.61 0.18 -5.37
CA ILE A 114 -9.23 1.19 -6.24
C ILE A 114 -10.29 2.07 -5.52
N VAL A 115 -11.15 1.51 -4.66
CA VAL A 115 -12.39 2.12 -4.13
C VAL A 115 -12.14 3.29 -3.16
N TYR A 116 -10.92 3.45 -2.65
CA TYR A 116 -10.62 4.54 -1.71
C TYR A 116 -9.84 5.70 -2.32
N SER A 117 -9.73 5.84 -3.63
CA SER A 117 -8.94 6.93 -4.22
C SER A 117 -9.74 8.20 -4.51
N ASN A 118 -10.57 8.62 -3.56
CA ASN A 118 -11.25 9.89 -3.71
C ASN A 118 -10.23 11.02 -3.48
N LYS A 119 -9.82 11.64 -4.59
CA LYS A 119 -8.70 12.58 -4.79
C LYS A 119 -8.66 13.81 -3.85
N TYR A 120 -9.66 13.97 -2.98
CA TYR A 120 -9.91 15.17 -2.18
C TYR A 120 -10.09 14.91 -0.67
N SER A 121 -9.94 13.67 -0.20
CA SER A 121 -10.05 13.38 1.24
C SER A 121 -8.68 13.16 1.86
N SER A 122 -8.28 14.06 2.76
CA SER A 122 -7.08 13.94 3.61
C SER A 122 -7.11 12.76 4.57
N ASN A 123 -8.24 12.04 4.65
CA ASN A 123 -8.53 11.04 5.68
C ASN A 123 -8.34 9.61 5.19
N ILE A 124 -7.77 9.42 3.99
CA ILE A 124 -7.60 8.11 3.38
C ILE A 124 -6.15 7.64 3.56
N ILE A 125 -6.01 6.41 4.06
CA ILE A 125 -4.73 5.72 4.20
C ILE A 125 -4.04 5.65 2.82
N LYS A 126 -2.83 6.19 2.73
CA LYS A 126 -2.04 6.16 1.49
C LYS A 126 -1.64 4.73 1.16
N LYS A 127 -1.69 4.38 -0.12
CA LYS A 127 -1.26 3.09 -0.65
C LYS A 127 0.06 3.30 -1.38
N TYR A 128 1.06 2.51 -1.04
CA TYR A 128 2.40 2.62 -1.59
C TYR A 128 2.70 1.57 -2.64
N GLY A 129 2.06 0.40 -2.57
CA GLY A 129 2.35 -0.63 -3.54
C GLY A 129 1.90 -2.02 -3.14
N ILE A 130 2.45 -2.97 -3.88
CA ILE A 130 2.26 -4.40 -3.69
C ILE A 130 3.63 -5.03 -3.47
N SER A 131 3.66 -6.04 -2.62
CA SER A 131 4.79 -6.96 -2.49
C SER A 131 4.29 -8.40 -2.45
N GLN A 132 5.23 -9.34 -2.39
CA GLN A 132 4.93 -10.75 -2.16
C GLN A 132 5.94 -11.33 -1.20
N ASN A 133 5.46 -11.96 -0.13
CA ASN A 133 6.29 -12.63 0.85
C ASN A 133 7.17 -13.69 0.15
N SER A 134 8.49 -13.68 0.42
CA SER A 134 9.43 -14.59 -0.24
C SER A 134 9.15 -16.06 0.05
N ASP A 135 8.57 -16.37 1.21
CA ASP A 135 8.46 -17.72 1.76
C ASP A 135 7.06 -18.29 1.51
N THR A 136 6.02 -17.57 1.97
CA THR A 136 4.62 -18.00 1.82
C THR A 136 4.08 -17.76 0.42
N LYS A 137 4.70 -16.85 -0.34
CA LYS A 137 4.22 -16.32 -1.62
C LYS A 137 2.90 -15.57 -1.53
N ASP A 138 2.50 -15.20 -0.31
CA ASP A 138 1.32 -14.36 -0.12
C ASP A 138 1.59 -12.94 -0.62
N TYR A 139 0.63 -12.36 -1.33
CA TYR A 139 0.62 -10.96 -1.70
C TYR A 139 0.38 -10.07 -0.48
N ILE A 140 1.03 -8.91 -0.52
CA ILE A 140 1.07 -7.93 0.56
C ILE A 140 0.65 -6.59 0.00
N MET A 141 -0.31 -5.93 0.66
CA MET A 141 -0.59 -4.51 0.42
C MET A 141 0.31 -3.66 1.31
N VAL A 142 0.98 -2.67 0.72
CA VAL A 142 1.87 -1.76 1.44
C VAL A 142 1.16 -0.43 1.64
N LEU A 143 0.96 -0.06 2.91
CA LEU A 143 0.08 1.03 3.34
C LEU A 143 0.79 1.99 4.29
N GLN A 144 0.29 3.22 4.36
CA GLN A 144 0.62 4.13 5.44
C GLN A 144 0.20 3.54 6.78
N TYR A 145 1.10 3.53 7.76
CA TYR A 145 0.75 3.17 9.12
C TYR A 145 -0.10 4.25 9.77
N ALA A 146 -1.23 3.85 10.35
CA ALA A 146 -2.10 4.73 11.11
C ALA A 146 -1.81 4.57 12.61
N SER A 147 -1.06 5.50 13.19
CA SER A 147 -0.69 5.49 14.61
C SER A 147 -1.89 5.64 15.57
N GLY A 148 -3.05 6.07 15.07
CA GLY A 148 -4.30 6.14 15.83
C GLY A 148 -4.95 4.77 16.11
N GLY A 149 -4.43 3.67 15.54
CA GLY A 149 -4.99 2.33 15.68
C GLY A 149 -6.29 2.11 14.90
N ASN A 150 -6.92 0.95 15.08
CA ASN A 150 -8.23 0.64 14.49
C ASN A 150 -9.35 1.41 15.21
N VAL A 151 -10.37 1.87 14.48
CA VAL A 151 -11.58 2.50 15.04
C VAL A 151 -12.18 1.63 16.15
N ASN A 152 -12.17 0.30 16.01
CA ASN A 152 -12.66 -0.60 17.05
C ASN A 152 -11.86 -0.47 18.36
N ASN A 153 -10.53 -0.34 18.27
CA ASN A 153 -9.68 -0.15 19.45
C ASN A 153 -9.95 1.23 20.08
N TYR A 154 -10.16 2.27 19.27
CA TYR A 154 -10.58 3.58 19.77
C TYR A 154 -11.95 3.50 20.47
N MET A 155 -12.92 2.78 19.92
CA MET A 155 -14.27 2.64 20.47
C MET A 155 -14.29 1.79 21.76
N ILE A 156 -13.48 0.74 21.84
CA ILE A 156 -13.31 -0.06 23.07
C ILE A 156 -12.63 0.77 24.16
N LYS A 157 -11.55 1.50 23.82
CA LYS A 157 -10.80 2.32 24.76
C LYS A 157 -11.61 3.50 25.30
N ASN A 158 -12.50 4.08 24.49
CA ASN A 158 -13.36 5.20 24.90
C ASN A 158 -14.74 4.76 25.41
N ARG A 159 -15.04 3.46 25.45
CA ARG A 159 -16.31 2.96 26.01
C ARG A 159 -16.44 3.36 27.49
N GLU A 160 -15.37 3.26 28.28
CA GLU A 160 -15.38 3.66 29.69
C GLU A 160 -15.71 5.15 29.90
N PHE A 161 -15.34 6.03 28.95
CA PHE A 161 -15.66 7.45 29.00
C PHE A 161 -17.12 7.77 28.60
N LEU A 162 -17.76 6.89 27.82
CA LEU A 162 -19.13 7.06 27.34
C LEU A 162 -20.17 6.48 28.29
N ILE A 163 -19.80 5.50 29.13
CA ILE A 163 -20.70 4.88 30.11
C ILE A 163 -20.56 5.52 31.51
N GLY A 164 -19.56 6.39 31.72
CA GLY A 164 -19.29 7.08 33.00
C GLY A 164 -20.01 8.42 33.20
N LYS A 165 -21.01 8.75 32.38
CA LYS A 165 -21.93 9.88 32.62
C LYS A 165 -23.38 9.39 32.58
N ILE A 166 -23.80 8.72 33.64
CA ILE A 166 -25.21 8.66 34.07
C ILE A 166 -25.21 9.09 35.54
#